data_AF-F7R2T7-F1
#
_entry.id   AF-F7R2T7-F1
#
_cell.length_a   1.000
_cell.length_b   1.000
_cell.length_c   1.000
_cell.angle_alpha   90.00
_cell.angle_beta   90.00
_cell.angle_gamma   90.00
#
_symmetry.space_group_name_H-M   'P 1'
#
loop_
_entity.id
_entity.type
_entity.pdbx_description
1 polymer ?
#
loop_
_entity_poly.entity_id
_entity_poly.type
_entity_poly.pdbx_seq_one_letter_code
_entity_poly.pdbx_strand_id
1 'polypeptide(L)' 'MSENIFFNPGDSIASDFDFNKAYVSAQIYRHKAEKPVLIVQEKDGRPYFIFDEDAAIDQETDEAKKFSVIKKI' A
#
# COMPACT_ATOMS: atom_id res chain seq x y z
N MET A 1 16.85 -0.96 -4.89
CA MET A 1 16.58 -0.77 -3.44
C MET A 1 15.09 -0.99 -3.25
N SER A 2 14.68 -1.98 -2.45
CA SER A 2 13.27 -2.19 -2.12
C SER A 2 12.97 -1.43 -0.83
N GLU A 3 12.17 -0.37 -0.93
CA GLU A 3 11.70 0.38 0.24
C GLU A 3 10.75 -0.52 1.04
N ASN A 4 11.07 -0.73 2.31
CA ASN A 4 10.19 -1.40 3.25
C ASN A 4 9.65 -0.33 4.18
N ILE A 5 8.33 -0.22 4.23
CA ILE A 5 7.61 0.74 5.05
C ILE A 5 6.53 0.01 5.83
N PHE A 6 6.21 0.55 6.99
CA PHE A 6 5.20 -0.01 7.85
C PHE A 6 3.87 0.67 7.58
N PHE A 7 2.81 -0.13 7.48
CA PHE A 7 1.45 0.37 7.35
C PHE A 7 0.55 -0.30 8.36
N ASN A 8 -0.45 0.42 8.83
CA ASN A 8 -1.54 -0.18 9.57
C ASN A 8 -2.51 -0.84 8.59
N PRO A 9 -2.81 -2.14 8.70
CA PRO A 9 -3.76 -2.80 7.81
C PRO A 9 -5.18 -2.19 7.89
N GLY A 10 -5.51 -1.49 8.98
CA GLY A 10 -6.77 -0.74 9.11
C GLY A 10 -6.86 0.50 8.20
N ASP A 11 -5.72 1.08 7.82
CA ASP A 11 -5.64 2.23 6.89
C ASP A 11 -5.53 1.79 5.42
N SER A 12 -5.70 0.50 5.14
CA SER A 12 -5.67 0.00 3.77
C SER A 12 -6.89 0.48 3.00
N ILE A 13 -6.65 1.13 1.86
CA ILE A 13 -7.71 1.63 0.98
C ILE A 13 -8.38 0.44 0.30
N ALA A 14 -7.56 -0.51 -0.17
CA ALA A 14 -8.00 -1.71 -0.83
C ALA A 14 -6.94 -2.81 -0.74
N SER A 15 -7.37 -4.05 -0.95
CA SER A 15 -6.48 -5.20 -1.11
C SER A 15 -6.97 -6.09 -2.25
N ASP A 16 -6.04 -6.52 -3.09
CA ASP A 16 -6.33 -7.30 -4.31
C ASP A 16 -5.25 -8.35 -4.53
N PHE A 17 -5.63 -9.54 -5.00
CA PHE A 17 -4.66 -10.60 -5.35
C PHE A 17 -4.01 -10.39 -6.72
N ASP A 18 -4.58 -9.54 -7.57
CA ASP A 18 -4.10 -9.21 -8.90
C ASP A 18 -3.51 -7.79 -8.91
N PHE A 19 -2.27 -7.67 -9.36
CA PHE A 19 -1.58 -6.39 -9.48
C PHE A 19 -2.31 -5.41 -10.39
N ASN A 20 -2.93 -5.88 -11.48
CA ASN A 20 -3.66 -4.99 -12.41
C ASN A 20 -4.89 -4.39 -11.73
N LYS A 21 -5.60 -5.18 -10.92
CA LYS A 21 -6.75 -4.68 -10.15
C LYS A 21 -6.32 -3.68 -9.11
N ALA A 22 -5.27 -4.00 -8.36
CA ALA A 22 -4.65 -3.10 -7.39
C ALA A 22 -4.18 -1.79 -8.04
N TYR A 23 -3.62 -1.86 -9.25
CA TYR A 23 -3.16 -0.69 -9.99
C TYR A 23 -4.32 0.21 -10.42
N VAL A 24 -5.40 -0.37 -10.94
CA VAL A 24 -6.59 0.39 -11.35
C VAL A 24 -7.27 1.03 -10.14
N SER A 25 -7.44 0.30 -9.04
CA SER A 25 -8.05 0.85 -7.82
C SER A 25 -7.21 1.99 -7.23
N ALA A 26 -5.88 1.81 -7.19
CA ALA A 26 -4.95 2.87 -6.80
C ALA A 26 -5.04 4.11 -7.70
N GLN A 27 -5.11 3.94 -9.04
CA GLN A 27 -5.30 5.08 -9.96
C GLN A 27 -6.63 5.80 -9.74
N ILE A 28 -7.71 5.05 -9.54
CA ILE A 28 -9.04 5.63 -9.27
C ILE A 28 -8.99 6.44 -7.98
N TYR A 29 -8.39 5.90 -6.92
CA TYR A 29 -8.29 6.59 -5.65
C TYR A 29 -7.43 7.86 -5.78
N ARG A 30 -6.25 7.77 -6.40
CA ARG A 30 -5.40 8.93 -6.68
C ARG A 30 -6.16 10.01 -7.44
N HIS A 31 -6.94 9.65 -8.45
CA HIS A 31 -7.70 10.62 -9.22
C HIS A 31 -8.83 11.26 -8.40
N LYS A 32 -9.42 10.52 -7.45
CA LYS A 32 -10.51 11.00 -6.60
C LYS A 32 -10.03 11.82 -5.40
N ALA A 33 -8.94 11.41 -4.78
CA ALA A 33 -8.38 12.03 -3.59
C ALA A 33 -7.27 13.04 -3.90
N GLU A 34 -6.76 13.05 -5.15
CA GLU A 34 -5.60 13.84 -5.60
C GLU A 34 -4.32 13.57 -4.79
N LYS A 35 -4.26 12.42 -4.12
CA LYS A 35 -3.14 12.00 -3.27
C LYS A 35 -2.30 10.90 -3.90
N PRO A 36 -0.97 10.91 -3.67
CA PRO A 36 -0.10 9.82 -4.07
C PRO A 36 -0.43 8.55 -3.28
N VAL A 37 -0.48 7.43 -3.99
CA VAL A 37 -0.78 6.13 -3.39
C VAL A 37 0.32 5.12 -3.67
N LEU A 38 0.44 4.17 -2.76
CA LEU A 38 1.47 3.16 -2.74
C LEU A 38 0.82 1.78 -2.85
N ILE A 39 1.29 0.99 -3.81
CA ILE A 39 0.99 -0.43 -3.92
C ILE A 39 2.10 -1.17 -3.23
N VAL A 40 1.74 -1.90 -2.20
CA VAL A 40 2.67 -2.64 -1.35
C VAL A 40 2.25 -4.09 -1.23
N GLN A 41 3.17 -4.91 -0.75
CA GLN A 41 2.95 -6.34 -0.60
C GLN A 41 3.53 -6.81 0.73
N GLU A 42 2.81 -7.70 1.41
CA GLU A 42 3.37 -8.39 2.58
C GLU A 42 4.50 -9.34 2.15
N LYS A 43 5.32 -9.72 3.12
CA LYS A 43 6.47 -10.61 2.92
C LYS A 43 6.09 -11.98 2.33
N ASP A 44 4.85 -12.42 2.53
CA ASP A 44 4.30 -13.68 2.02
C ASP A 44 3.88 -13.64 0.54
N GLY A 45 3.99 -12.50 -0.13
CA GLY A 45 3.91 -12.45 -1.59
C GLY A 45 2.50 -12.46 -2.18
N ARG A 46 1.45 -12.20 -1.39
CA ARG A 46 0.07 -11.79 -1.77
C ARG A 46 -0.79 -11.64 -0.50
N PRO A 47 -1.86 -10.81 -0.50
CA PRO A 47 -2.32 -9.96 -1.59
C PRO A 47 -1.53 -8.63 -1.70
N TYR A 48 -1.79 -7.87 -2.76
CA TYR A 48 -1.32 -6.49 -2.89
C TYR A 48 -2.25 -5.57 -2.12
N PHE A 49 -1.67 -4.65 -1.36
CA PHE A 49 -2.40 -3.66 -0.60
C PHE A 49 -2.15 -2.27 -1.19
N ILE A 50 -3.18 -1.45 -1.17
CA ILE A 50 -3.11 -0.06 -1.59
C ILE A 50 -3.23 0.81 -0.34
N PHE A 51 -2.24 1.68 -0.15
CA PHE A 51 -2.19 2.65 0.94
C PHE A 51 -1.95 4.04 0.40
N ASP A 52 -2.34 5.06 1.16
CA ASP A 52 -1.91 6.43 0.92
C ASP A 52 -0.43 6.58 1.31
N GLU A 53 0.32 7.42 0.59
CA GLU A 53 1.71 7.74 0.96
C GLU A 53 1.78 8.43 2.33
N ASP A 54 0.79 9.27 2.66
CA ASP A 54 0.64 9.92 3.97
C ASP A 54 0.37 8.93 5.11
N ALA A 55 -0.10 7.72 4.81
CA ALA A 55 -0.39 6.69 5.82
C ALA A 55 0.84 5.82 6.14
N ALA A 56 1.97 6.06 5.48
CA ALA A 56 3.22 5.36 5.78
C ALA A 56 3.73 5.73 7.17
N ILE A 57 4.08 4.72 7.96
CA ILE A 57 4.59 4.87 9.31
C ILE A 57 6.09 4.52 9.30
N ASP A 58 6.92 5.41 9.82
CA ASP A 58 8.37 5.20 9.96
C ASP A 58 8.75 4.29 11.14
N GLN A 59 7.78 3.94 12.00
CA GLN A 59 8.01 3.16 13.22
C GLN A 59 7.17 1.88 13.23
N GLU A 60 7.79 0.80 13.71
CA GLU A 60 7.14 -0.48 14.00
C GLU A 60 6.27 -0.30 15.24
N THR A 61 4.98 -0.04 15.03
CA THR A 61 3.95 -0.07 16.07
C THR A 61 3.35 -1.48 16.14
N ASP A 62 2.79 -1.86 17.29
CA ASP A 62 2.17 -3.18 17.52
C ASP A 62 1.10 -3.55 16.45
N GLU A 63 0.48 -2.54 15.84
CA GLU A 63 -0.53 -2.67 14.79
C GLU A 63 0.02 -2.50 13.37
N ALA A 64 1.26 -2.00 13.23
CA ALA A 64 1.86 -1.67 11.94
C ALA A 64 2.62 -2.88 11.38
N LYS A 65 2.14 -3.39 10.25
CA LYS A 65 2.80 -4.50 9.56
C LYS A 65 3.84 -3.98 8.58
N LYS A 66 4.89 -4.77 8.40
CA LYS A 66 5.94 -4.49 7.41
C LYS A 66 5.47 -4.89 6.02
N PHE A 67 5.45 -3.91 5.11
CA PHE A 67 5.18 -4.14 3.69
C PHE A 67 6.37 -3.70 2.84
N SER A 68 6.50 -4.35 1.68
CA SER A 68 7.46 -3.95 0.65
C SER A 68 6.74 -3.15 -0.43
N VAL A 69 7.26 -1.96 -0.75
CA VAL A 69 6.69 -1.13 -1.81
C VAL A 69 7.00 -1.74 -3.16
N ILE A 70 5.94 -2.06 -3.90
CA ILE A 70 6.03 -2.58 -5.25
C ILE A 70 5.98 -1.42 -6.25
N LYS A 71 5.08 -0.46 -6.05
CA LYS A 71 4.90 0.66 -6.96
C LYS A 71 4.32 1.88 -6.26
N LYS A 72 4.84 3.06 -6.58
CA LYS A 72 4.24 4.35 -6.24
C LYS A 72 3.46 4.87 -7.45
N ILE A 73 2.23 5.35 -7.23
CA ILE A 73 1.38 5.96 -8.27
C ILE A 73 1.20 7.43 -7.95
#